data_AF-A0A251SAD1-F1
#
_entry.id   AF-A0A251SAD1-F1
#
_cell.length_a   1.000
_cell.length_b   1.000
_cell.length_c   1.000
_cell.angle_alpha   90.00
_cell.angle_beta   90.00
_cell.angle_gamma   90.00
#
_symmetry.space_group_name_H-M   'P 1'
#
loop_
_entity.id
_entity.type
_entity.pdbx_description
1 polymer ?
#
loop_
_entity_poly.entity_id
_entity_poly.type
_entity_poly.pdbx_seq_one_letter_code
_entity_poly.pdbx_strand_id
1 'polypeptide(L)'
;MLMEFFDWKPLCKSIKADEAVANGAAVLAANLCGIGNKVVKDLALLDVTPLSLGTSVYYEHLKEGYMSVIIPWNTPIPTIMEKVYWTSGDNQASMRVDVYQGESTKVKDNIFLDEFIICDVPPAPKGDEKN
;
A
#
# COMPACT_ATOMS: atom_id res chain seq x y z
N MET A 1 24.15 16.77 -12.25
CA MET A 1 22.79 16.26 -11.98
C MET A 1 22.45 16.10 -10.49
N LEU A 2 22.90 15.04 -9.76
CA LEU A 2 22.49 14.85 -8.35
C LEU A 2 23.05 15.91 -7.38
N MET A 3 24.35 16.20 -7.45
CA MET A 3 24.95 17.24 -6.59
C MET A 3 24.33 18.61 -6.88
N GLU A 4 24.12 18.94 -8.16
CA GLU A 4 23.44 20.18 -8.57
C GLU A 4 22.01 20.27 -8.02
N PHE A 5 21.25 19.17 -8.03
CA PHE A 5 19.87 19.13 -7.51
C PHE A 5 19.81 19.31 -5.98
N PHE A 6 20.84 18.89 -5.25
CA PHE A 6 20.91 18.96 -3.79
C PHE A 6 21.89 20.02 -3.29
N ASP A 7 21.99 21.17 -3.97
CA ASP A 7 22.81 22.32 -3.56
C ASP A 7 24.28 21.96 -3.27
N TRP A 8 24.86 21.12 -4.12
CA TRP A 8 26.23 20.62 -4.05
C TRP A 8 26.60 19.89 -2.76
N LYS A 9 25.61 19.34 -2.03
CA LYS A 9 25.88 18.46 -0.90
C LYS A 9 26.73 17.25 -1.34
N PRO A 10 27.74 16.86 -0.54
CA PRO A 10 28.64 15.77 -0.89
C PRO A 10 27.88 14.43 -0.92
N LEU A 11 28.14 13.64 -1.96
CA LEU A 11 27.55 12.32 -2.11
C LEU A 11 28.23 11.32 -1.16
N CYS A 12 27.44 10.48 -0.49
CA CYS A 12 27.97 9.37 0.27
C CYS A 12 28.45 8.27 -0.70
N LYS A 13 29.77 8.10 -0.80
CA LYS A 13 30.43 7.09 -1.65
C LYS A 13 31.44 6.25 -0.87
N SER A 14 31.29 6.19 0.45
CA SER A 14 32.21 5.49 1.35
C SER A 14 32.10 3.97 1.26
N ILE A 15 30.99 3.45 0.74
CA ILE A 15 30.72 2.03 0.52
C ILE A 15 30.59 1.81 -0.99
N LYS A 16 31.09 0.67 -1.49
CA LYS A 16 30.92 0.32 -2.90
C LYS A 16 29.44 0.08 -3.23
N ALA A 17 29.01 0.59 -4.37
CA ALA A 17 27.61 0.58 -4.76
C ALA A 17 27.06 -0.84 -5.06
N ASP A 18 27.90 -1.75 -5.51
CA ASP A 18 27.58 -3.15 -5.81
C ASP A 18 27.35 -4.00 -4.54
N GLU A 19 28.04 -3.67 -3.44
CA GLU A 19 27.98 -4.42 -2.18
C GLU A 19 27.03 -3.78 -1.15
N ALA A 20 26.63 -2.51 -1.33
CA ALA A 20 25.90 -1.74 -0.32
C ALA A 20 24.57 -2.40 0.12
N VAL A 21 23.78 -2.91 -0.83
CA VAL A 21 22.49 -3.56 -0.55
C VAL A 21 22.70 -4.85 0.24
N ALA A 22 23.66 -5.68 -0.17
CA ALA A 22 23.96 -6.94 0.50
C ALA A 22 24.47 -6.72 1.93
N ASN A 23 25.34 -5.72 2.13
CA ASN A 23 25.84 -5.34 3.46
C ASN A 23 24.71 -4.85 4.38
N GLY A 24 23.81 -3.99 3.87
CA GLY A 24 22.66 -3.52 4.65
C GLY A 24 21.72 -4.65 5.06
N ALA A 25 21.41 -5.56 4.14
CA ALA A 25 20.60 -6.74 4.42
C ALA A 25 21.25 -7.67 5.46
N ALA A 26 22.57 -7.87 5.39
CA ALA A 26 23.30 -8.68 6.37
C ALA A 26 23.26 -8.07 7.79
N VAL A 27 23.35 -6.75 7.91
CA VAL A 27 23.21 -6.05 9.20
C VAL A 27 21.80 -6.22 9.77
N LEU A 28 20.77 -6.09 8.92
CA LEU A 28 19.38 -6.31 9.35
C LEU A 28 19.15 -7.77 9.77
N ALA A 29 19.70 -8.74 9.03
CA ALA A 29 19.63 -10.15 9.41
C ALA A 29 20.31 -10.42 10.76
N ALA A 30 21.48 -9.83 11.01
CA ALA A 30 22.16 -9.95 12.30
C ALA A 30 21.32 -9.37 13.46
N ASN A 31 20.67 -8.21 13.26
CA ASN A 31 19.73 -7.63 14.22
C ASN A 31 18.59 -8.61 14.54
N LEU A 32 17.90 -9.14 13.51
CA LEU A 32 16.78 -10.06 13.67
C LEU A 32 17.17 -11.37 14.36
N CYS A 33 18.41 -11.84 14.17
CA CYS A 33 18.94 -13.02 14.87
C CYS A 33 19.48 -12.71 16.28
N GLY A 34 19.48 -11.45 16.73
CA GLY A 34 20.08 -11.04 18.01
C GLY A 34 21.61 -11.17 18.05
N ILE A 35 22.26 -11.23 16.88
CA ILE A 35 23.70 -11.37 16.70
C ILE A 35 24.31 -9.97 16.47
N GLY A 36 25.50 -9.73 17.02
CA GLY A 36 26.24 -8.48 16.81
C GLY A 36 26.33 -7.59 18.06
N ASN A 37 26.87 -6.39 17.86
CA ASN A 37 27.09 -5.41 18.94
C ASN A 37 25.79 -4.66 19.29
N LYS A 38 25.87 -3.80 20.31
CA LYS A 38 24.72 -2.99 20.74
C LYS A 38 24.13 -2.11 19.62
N VAL A 39 24.98 -1.55 18.75
CA VAL A 39 24.54 -0.71 17.62
C VAL A 39 23.66 -1.49 16.64
N VAL A 40 24.05 -2.72 16.32
CA VAL A 40 23.26 -3.58 15.43
C VAL A 40 21.95 -3.96 16.09
N LYS A 41 21.94 -4.28 17.39
CA LYS A 41 20.73 -4.69 18.12
C LYS A 41 19.72 -3.56 18.32
N ASP A 42 20.20 -2.33 18.52
CA ASP A 42 19.35 -1.15 18.73
C ASP A 42 18.87 -0.54 17.39
N LEU A 43 19.24 -1.12 16.24
CA LEU A 43 18.78 -0.68 14.93
C LEU A 43 17.26 -0.88 14.80
N ALA A 44 16.53 0.22 14.67
CA ALA A 44 15.12 0.22 14.30
C ALA A 44 14.97 0.65 12.84
N LEU A 45 14.31 -0.19 12.04
CA LEU A 45 13.98 0.12 10.65
C LEU A 45 12.48 0.39 10.55
N LEU A 46 12.13 1.63 10.20
CA LEU A 46 10.77 2.01 9.90
C LEU A 46 10.57 1.94 8.40
N ASP A 47 9.78 0.98 7.95
CA ASP A 47 9.42 0.83 6.54
C ASP A 47 8.04 1.43 6.27
N VAL A 48 7.76 1.75 5.01
CA VAL A 48 6.53 2.42 4.57
C VAL A 48 5.98 1.83 3.27
N THR A 49 4.68 1.98 3.03
CA THR A 49 4.05 1.60 1.75
C THR A 49 4.61 2.44 0.59
N PRO A 50 5.06 1.83 -0.53
CA PRO A 50 5.65 2.58 -1.64
C PRO A 50 4.61 3.31 -2.51
N LEU A 51 3.38 2.80 -2.54
CA LEU A 51 2.23 3.34 -3.26
C LEU A 51 0.97 3.09 -2.44
N SER A 52 -0.06 3.89 -2.69
CA SER A 52 -1.37 3.74 -2.07
C SER A 52 -2.03 2.42 -2.47
N LEU A 53 -2.67 1.77 -1.50
CA LEU A 53 -3.47 0.55 -1.67
C LEU A 53 -4.94 0.87 -1.46
N GLY A 54 -5.80 0.24 -2.24
CA GLY A 54 -7.24 0.50 -2.17
C GLY A 54 -8.04 -0.41 -3.08
N THR A 55 -9.33 -0.08 -3.20
CA THR A 55 -10.29 -0.85 -4.00
C THR A 55 -10.97 0.00 -5.06
N SER A 56 -11.50 -0.64 -6.09
CA SER A 56 -12.43 0.01 -7.02
C SER A 56 -13.73 0.39 -6.31
N VAL A 57 -14.24 1.59 -6.64
CA VAL A 57 -15.62 2.00 -6.38
C VAL A 57 -16.25 2.44 -7.69
N TYR A 58 -17.50 2.04 -7.90
CA TYR A 58 -18.24 2.41 -9.09
C TYR A 58 -19.26 3.50 -8.78
N TYR A 59 -19.19 4.60 -9.53
CA TYR A 59 -20.19 5.66 -9.45
C TYR A 59 -21.06 5.58 -10.69
N GLU A 60 -22.36 5.33 -10.51
CA GLU A 60 -23.33 5.13 -11.59
C GLU A 60 -23.32 6.26 -12.63
N HIS A 61 -23.15 7.51 -12.17
CA HIS A 61 -23.10 8.69 -13.03
C HIS A 61 -21.81 8.83 -13.85
N LEU A 62 -20.71 8.16 -13.46
CA LEU A 62 -19.39 8.28 -14.11
C LEU A 62 -19.08 7.12 -15.05
N LYS A 63 -19.81 6.00 -14.94
CA LYS A 63 -19.63 4.80 -15.78
C LYS A 63 -18.19 4.25 -15.85
N GLU A 64 -17.36 4.62 -14.88
CA GLU A 64 -15.95 4.24 -14.77
C GLU A 64 -15.65 3.88 -13.30
N GLY A 65 -14.66 3.00 -13.09
CA GLY A 65 -14.17 2.64 -11.77
C GLY A 65 -13.15 3.66 -11.23
N TYR A 66 -13.33 4.08 -10.00
CA TYR A 66 -12.45 5.03 -9.31
C TYR A 66 -11.72 4.37 -8.15
N MET A 67 -10.51 4.85 -7.90
CA MET A 67 -9.68 4.36 -6.80
C MET A 67 -10.21 4.92 -5.47
N SER A 68 -10.64 4.03 -4.58
CA SER A 68 -10.88 4.35 -3.18
C SER A 68 -9.68 3.88 -2.36
N VAL A 69 -8.77 4.81 -2.06
CA VAL A 69 -7.59 4.54 -1.23
C VAL A 69 -8.03 4.15 0.19
N ILE A 70 -7.47 3.05 0.68
CA ILE A 70 -7.64 2.54 2.04
C ILE A 70 -6.35 2.78 2.83
N ILE A 71 -5.19 2.41 2.28
CA ILE A 71 -3.88 2.65 2.87
C ILE A 71 -3.11 3.63 1.97
N PRO A 72 -2.87 4.88 2.38
CA PRO A 72 -2.10 5.84 1.59
C PRO A 72 -0.65 5.40 1.38
N TRP A 73 0.01 5.91 0.34
CA TRP A 73 1.46 5.82 0.20
C TRP A 73 2.18 6.45 1.39
N ASN A 74 3.41 6.02 1.66
CA ASN A 74 4.22 6.46 2.78
C ASN A 74 3.59 6.18 4.16
N THR A 75 2.71 5.17 4.27
CA THR A 75 2.15 4.72 5.55
C THR A 75 3.12 3.73 6.21
N PRO A 76 3.52 3.94 7.48
CA PRO A 76 4.40 3.00 8.19
C PRO A 76 3.84 1.58 8.26
N ILE A 77 4.69 0.57 8.10
CA ILE A 77 4.32 -0.84 8.29
C ILE A 77 4.95 -1.43 9.56
N PRO A 78 4.24 -2.29 10.30
CA PRO A 78 2.90 -2.84 10.04
C PRO A 78 1.76 -1.82 10.33
N THR A 79 0.66 -1.91 9.59
CA THR A 79 -0.53 -1.06 9.76
C THR A 79 -1.82 -1.82 9.47
N ILE A 80 -2.94 -1.35 10.03
CA ILE A 80 -4.29 -1.81 9.73
C ILE A 80 -5.14 -0.55 9.51
N MET A 81 -5.86 -0.50 8.39
CA MET A 81 -6.82 0.55 8.07
C MET A 81 -8.09 -0.08 7.53
N GLU A 82 -9.23 0.54 7.84
CA GLU A 82 -10.54 0.07 7.44
C GLU A 82 -11.35 1.19 6.82
N LYS A 83 -12.26 0.82 5.92
CA LYS A 83 -13.22 1.73 5.30
C LYS A 83 -14.50 0.95 5.03
N VAL A 84 -15.63 1.58 5.33
CA VAL A 84 -16.95 0.97 5.14
C VAL A 84 -17.41 1.22 3.71
N TYR A 85 -17.95 0.16 3.09
CA TYR A 85 -18.54 0.15 1.76
C TYR A 85 -19.96 -0.42 1.84
N TRP A 86 -20.77 -0.13 0.84
CA TRP A 86 -22.17 -0.55 0.76
C TRP A 86 -22.49 -1.10 -0.63
N THR A 87 -23.57 -1.89 -0.73
CA THR A 87 -24.08 -2.36 -2.02
C THR A 87 -24.51 -1.21 -2.93
N SER A 88 -24.25 -1.40 -4.23
CA SER A 88 -24.56 -0.40 -5.27
C SER A 88 -25.91 -0.65 -5.95
N GLY A 89 -26.54 -1.80 -5.68
CA GLY A 89 -27.85 -2.17 -6.23
C GLY A 89 -28.74 -2.85 -5.19
N ASP A 90 -30.05 -2.73 -5.38
CA ASP A 90 -31.04 -3.36 -4.50
C ASP A 90 -30.93 -4.88 -4.58
N ASN A 91 -31.02 -5.54 -3.43
CA ASN A 91 -30.95 -7.00 -3.29
C ASN A 91 -29.68 -7.62 -3.94
N GLN A 92 -28.57 -6.89 -3.95
CA GLN A 92 -27.29 -7.37 -4.47
C GLN A 92 -26.79 -8.54 -3.62
N ALA A 93 -26.80 -9.75 -4.17
CA ALA A 93 -26.46 -11.00 -3.46
C ALA A 93 -24.94 -11.23 -3.26
N SER A 94 -24.10 -10.48 -3.98
CA SER A 94 -22.65 -10.60 -3.89
C SER A 94 -21.95 -9.28 -4.19
N MET A 95 -20.81 -9.02 -3.56
CA MET A 95 -19.96 -7.86 -3.80
C MET A 95 -18.58 -8.30 -4.29
N ARG A 96 -18.17 -7.78 -5.46
CA ARG A 96 -16.80 -7.94 -5.95
C ARG A 96 -15.93 -6.85 -5.36
N VAL A 97 -14.76 -7.23 -4.85
CA VAL A 97 -13.74 -6.32 -4.32
C VAL A 97 -12.48 -6.53 -5.15
N ASP A 98 -12.11 -5.50 -5.90
CA ASP A 98 -10.90 -5.49 -6.72
C ASP A 98 -9.82 -4.68 -5.99
N VAL A 99 -8.66 -5.28 -5.74
CA VAL A 99 -7.55 -4.66 -5.02
C VAL A 99 -6.57 -4.03 -6.01
N TYR A 100 -6.22 -2.77 -5.78
CA TYR A 100 -5.29 -2.01 -6.62
C TYR A 100 -4.18 -1.34 -5.80
N GLN A 101 -3.08 -1.06 -6.50
CA GLN A 101 -1.98 -0.23 -6.03
C GLN A 101 -1.67 0.90 -7.03
N GLY A 102 -1.63 2.15 -6.56
CA GLY A 102 -1.29 3.31 -7.38
C GLY A 102 -1.93 4.62 -6.93
N GLU A 103 -1.53 5.72 -7.58
CA GLU A 103 -1.93 7.10 -7.23
C GLU A 103 -2.94 7.71 -8.24
N SER A 104 -3.31 6.97 -9.29
CA SER A 104 -4.30 7.48 -10.25
C SER A 104 -5.70 7.40 -9.65
N THR A 105 -6.53 8.39 -10.00
CA THR A 105 -7.94 8.41 -9.62
C THR A 105 -8.75 7.33 -10.33
N LYS A 106 -8.35 6.93 -11.55
CA LYS A 106 -9.01 5.88 -12.33
C LYS A 106 -8.29 4.56 -12.13
N VAL A 107 -9.02 3.51 -11.78
CA VAL A 107 -8.41 2.19 -11.47
C VAL A 107 -7.71 1.55 -12.66
N LYS A 108 -8.13 1.86 -13.89
CA LYS A 108 -7.50 1.37 -15.13
C LYS A 108 -6.05 1.82 -15.30
N ASP A 109 -5.67 2.91 -14.65
CA ASP A 109 -4.32 3.49 -14.72
C ASP A 109 -3.49 3.09 -13.49
N ASN A 110 -4.02 2.22 -12.61
CA ASN A 110 -3.34 1.66 -11.45
C ASN A 110 -3.00 0.18 -11.67
N ILE A 111 -2.17 -0.36 -10.79
CA ILE A 111 -1.76 -1.77 -10.82
C ILE A 111 -2.85 -2.60 -10.14
N PHE A 112 -3.49 -3.50 -10.89
CA PHE A 112 -4.36 -4.52 -10.31
C PHE A 112 -3.52 -5.56 -9.56
N LEU A 113 -3.89 -5.84 -8.32
CA LEU A 113 -3.18 -6.80 -7.48
C LEU A 113 -3.94 -8.13 -7.39
N ASP A 114 -5.22 -8.08 -7.03
CA ASP A 114 -6.05 -9.28 -6.85
C ASP A 114 -7.54 -8.94 -6.83
N GLU A 115 -8.40 -9.95 -6.87
CA GLU A 115 -9.85 -9.83 -6.70
C GLU A 115 -10.42 -10.91 -5.79
N PHE A 116 -11.47 -10.55 -5.05
CA PHE A 116 -12.27 -11.52 -4.33
C PHE A 116 -13.75 -11.13 -4.35
N ILE A 117 -14.61 -12.13 -4.15
CA ILE A 117 -16.06 -11.96 -4.14
C ILE A 117 -16.57 -12.32 -2.75
N ILE A 118 -17.32 -11.39 -2.16
CA ILE A 118 -18.11 -11.63 -0.96
C ILE A 118 -19.48 -12.11 -1.43
N CYS A 119 -19.82 -13.36 -1.12
CA CYS A 119 -21.12 -13.97 -1.43
C CYS A 119 -22.08 -13.85 -0.23
N ASP A 120 -23.32 -14.29 -0.44
CA ASP A 120 -24.34 -14.41 0.61
C ASP A 120 -24.70 -13.08 1.30
N VAL A 121 -24.65 -11.98 0.55
CA VAL A 121 -25.11 -10.66 1.03
C VAL A 121 -26.64 -10.69 1.18
N PRO A 122 -27.20 -10.39 2.37
CA PRO A 122 -28.65 -10.38 2.58
C PRO A 122 -29.36 -9.39 1.65
N PRO A 123 -30.53 -9.74 1.07
CA PRO A 123 -31.30 -8.81 0.25
C PRO A 123 -31.73 -7.57 1.05
N ALA A 124 -31.24 -6.40 0.65
CA ALA A 124 -31.58 -5.10 1.23
C ALA A 124 -31.65 -4.02 0.12
N PRO A 125 -32.35 -2.90 0.33
CA PRO A 125 -32.23 -1.74 -0.55
C PRO A 125 -30.77 -1.27 -0.63
N LYS A 126 -30.38 -0.69 -1.77
CA LYS A 126 -29.02 -0.19 -1.98
C LYS A 126 -28.63 0.78 -0.87
N GLY A 127 -27.45 0.58 -0.27
CA GLY A 127 -26.94 1.47 0.77
C GLY A 127 -27.66 1.41 2.11
N ASP A 128 -28.56 0.43 2.33
CA ASP A 128 -29.36 0.29 3.56
C ASP A 128 -28.76 -0.71 4.57
N GLU A 129 -27.57 -1.27 4.28
CA GLU A 129 -26.74 -2.01 5.24
C GLU A 129 -26.11 -1.10 6.32
N LYS A 130 -26.67 0.10 6.52
CA LYS A 130 -26.25 1.07 7.51
C LYS A 130 -26.77 0.64 8.89
N ASN A 131 -26.18 -0.41 9.47
CA ASN A 131 -26.11 -0.64 10.92
C ASN A 131 -25.04 -1.68 11.25
#